data_AF-A0A5D4KB38-F1
#
_entry.id   AF-A0A5D4KB38-F1
#
_cell.length_a   1.000
_cell.length_b   1.000
_cell.length_c   1.000
_cell.angle_alpha   90.00
_cell.angle_beta   90.00
_cell.angle_gamma   90.00
#
_symmetry.space_group_name_H-M   'P 1'
#
loop_
_entity.id
_entity.type
_entity.pdbx_description
1 polymer ?
#
loop_
_entity_poly.entity_id
_entity_poly.type
_entity_poly.pdbx_seq_one_letter_code
_entity_poly.pdbx_strand_id
1 'polypeptide(L)' 'MNTKKENPYAYKWIAIFTLALIPISGGIAFILELNRDAFQFLLMLIGLSAVSWRSWDKYKQLVRQR' A
#
# COMPACT_ATOMS: atom_id res chain seq x y z
N MET A 1 -15.70 -16.78 -17.39
CA MET A 1 -14.61 -16.56 -16.42
C MET A 1 -13.65 -15.54 -17.02
N ASN A 2 -13.88 -14.24 -16.80
CA ASN A 2 -13.06 -13.19 -17.41
C ASN A 2 -11.82 -12.98 -16.54
N THR A 3 -10.78 -13.78 -16.78
CA THR A 3 -9.45 -13.55 -16.22
C THR A 3 -8.94 -12.21 -16.74
N LYS A 4 -9.21 -11.12 -16.00
CA LYS A 4 -8.45 -9.88 -16.12
C LYS A 4 -6.98 -10.29 -15.97
N LYS A 5 -6.24 -10.35 -17.08
CA LYS A 5 -4.79 -10.49 -17.07
C LYS A 5 -4.27 -9.33 -16.23
N GLU A 6 -3.94 -9.59 -14.97
CA GLU A 6 -3.28 -8.59 -14.14
C GLU A 6 -2.02 -8.17 -14.88
N ASN A 7 -1.93 -6.87 -15.17
CA ASN A 7 -0.82 -6.34 -15.94
C ASN A 7 0.47 -6.64 -15.15
N PRO A 8 1.41 -7.44 -15.68
CA PRO A 8 2.62 -7.81 -14.95
C PRO A 8 3.48 -6.59 -14.58
N TYR A 9 3.32 -5.48 -15.31
CA TYR A 9 3.96 -4.22 -14.97
C TYR A 9 3.35 -3.54 -13.74
N ALA A 10 2.09 -3.82 -13.37
CA ALA A 10 1.45 -3.19 -12.23
C ALA A 10 2.17 -3.53 -10.92
N TYR A 11 2.54 -4.80 -10.71
CA TYR A 11 3.32 -5.21 -9.53
C TYR A 11 4.72 -4.61 -9.54
N LYS A 12 5.34 -4.49 -10.72
CA LYS A 12 6.66 -3.86 -10.88
C LYS A 12 6.61 -2.38 -10.50
N TRP A 13 5.58 -1.66 -10.95
CA TRP A 13 5.35 -0.27 -10.57
C TRP A 13 5.08 -0.12 -9.08
N ILE A 14 4.23 -0.96 -8.48
CA ILE A 14 3.96 -0.94 -7.03
C ILE A 14 5.25 -1.17 -6.24
N ALA A 15 6.11 -2.10 -6.66
CA ALA A 15 7.40 -2.35 -6.02
C ALA A 15 8.35 -1.14 -6.11
N ILE A 16 8.43 -0.50 -7.29
CA ILE A 16 9.23 0.72 -7.48
C ILE A 16 8.71 1.85 -6.58
N PHE A 17 7.40 2.08 -6.55
CA PHE A 17 6.80 3.09 -5.67
C PHE A 17 7.09 2.80 -4.20
N THR A 18 7.01 1.54 -3.79
CA THR A 18 7.28 1.13 -2.41
C THR A 18 8.75 1.33 -2.03
N LEU A 19 9.68 0.97 -2.91
CA LEU A 19 11.12 1.20 -2.69
C LEU A 19 11.48 2.68 -2.66
N ALA A 20 10.85 3.50 -3.51
CA ALA A 20 11.07 4.94 -3.53
C ALA A 20 10.51 5.64 -2.27
N LEU A 21 9.42 5.13 -1.70
CA LEU A 21 8.82 5.70 -0.48
C LEU A 21 9.70 5.57 0.76
N ILE A 22 10.60 4.59 0.82
CA ILE A 22 11.51 4.37 1.96
C ILE A 22 12.45 5.59 2.18
N PRO A 23 13.28 6.00 1.21
CA PRO A 23 14.14 7.18 1.39
C PRO A 23 13.35 8.48 1.47
N ILE A 24 12.20 8.59 0.80
CA ILE A 24 11.31 9.76 0.92
C ILE A 24 10.82 9.92 2.37
N SER A 25 10.39 8.84 3.01
CA SER A 25 9.98 8.87 4.42
C SER A 25 11.13 9.26 5.36
N GLY A 26 12.35 8.78 5.08
CA GLY A 26 13.54 9.14 5.84
C GLY A 26 13.92 10.61 5.67
N GLY A 27 13.85 11.13 4.44
CA GLY A 27 14.14 12.54 4.14
C GLY A 27 13.12 13.49 4.77
N ILE A 28 11.82 13.16 4.72
CA ILE A 28 10.76 13.96 5.35
C ILE A 28 10.93 13.96 6.88
N ALA A 29 11.20 12.81 7.50
CA ALA A 29 11.43 12.71 8.93
C ALA A 29 12.66 13.53 9.37
N PHE A 30 13.72 13.51 8.56
CA PHE A 30 14.94 14.28 8.82
C PHE A 30 14.73 15.80 8.67
N ILE A 31 14.04 16.25 7.62
CA ILE A 31 13.81 17.69 7.35
C ILE A 31 12.88 18.33 8.39
N LEU A 32 11.88 17.58 8.86
CA LEU A 32 10.84 18.11 9.74
C LEU A 32 11.11 17.86 11.23
N GLU A 33 12.28 17.30 11.59
CA GLU A 33 12.58 16.79 12.95
C GLU A 33 11.44 15.92 13.53
N LEU A 34 10.69 15.27 12.64
CA LEU A 34 9.54 14.48 12.97
C LEU A 34 10.04 13.16 13.56
N ASN A 35 9.45 12.76 14.69
CA ASN A 35 9.80 11.52 15.37
C ASN A 35 9.64 10.35 14.37
N ARG A 36 10.76 9.84 13.85
CA ARG A 36 10.82 8.95 12.68
C ARG A 36 9.93 7.73 12.88
N ASP A 37 9.92 7.20 14.10
CA ASP A 37 9.10 6.06 14.48
C ASP A 37 7.61 6.36 14.31
N ALA A 38 7.13 7.52 14.76
CA ALA A 38 5.72 7.91 14.64
C ALA A 38 5.28 8.06 13.18
N PHE A 39 6.14 8.62 12.32
CA PHE A 39 5.84 8.75 10.89
C PHE A 39 5.79 7.39 10.18
N GLN A 40 6.72 6.49 10.53
CA GLN A 40 6.75 5.13 10.01
C GLN A 40 5.51 4.32 10.45
N PHE A 41 5.06 4.48 11.71
CA PHE A 41 3.82 3.90 12.19
C PHE A 41 2.60 4.42 11.43
N LEU A 42 2.54 5.72 11.13
CA LEU A 42 1.48 6.32 10.31
C LEU A 42 1.44 5.73 8.89
N LEU A 43 2.60 5.59 8.25
CA LEU A 43 2.68 4.98 6.92
C LEU A 43 2.25 3.50 6.94
N MET A 44 2.66 2.73 7.95
CA MET A 44 2.18 1.34 8.12
C MET A 44 0.67 1.29 8.35
N LEU A 45 0.13 2.17 9.20
CA LEU A 45 -1.31 2.23 9.49
C LEU A 45 -2.12 2.51 8.21
N ILE A 46 -1.70 3.48 7.41
CA ILE A 46 -2.36 3.83 6.14
C ILE A 46 -2.25 2.67 5.16
N GLY A 47 -1.06 2.06 5.03
CA GLY A 47 -0.83 0.91 4.16
C GLY A 47 -1.70 -0.29 4.52
N LEU A 48 -1.73 -0.66 5.81
CA LEU A 48 -2.57 -1.75 6.32
C LEU A 48 -4.06 -1.44 6.14
N SER A 49 -4.49 -0.20 6.37
CA SER A 49 -5.88 0.20 6.18
C SER A 49 -6.30 0.06 4.72
N ALA A 50 -5.46 0.49 3.76
CA ALA A 50 -5.74 0.38 2.34
C ALA A 50 -5.78 -1.09 1.86
N VAL A 51 -4.84 -1.92 2.31
CA VAL A 51 -4.81 -3.36 1.99
C VAL A 51 -6.00 -4.08 2.60
N SER A 52 -6.35 -3.78 3.84
CA SER A 52 -7.50 -4.37 4.53
C SER A 52 -8.81 -3.99 3.84
N TRP A 53 -8.97 -2.71 3.45
CA TRP A 53 -10.13 -2.26 2.69
C TRP A 53 -10.29 -2.97 1.34
N ARG A 54 -9.19 -3.09 0.57
CA ARG A 54 -9.20 -3.81 -0.70
C ARG A 54 -9.51 -5.30 -0.53
N SER A 55 -8.97 -5.91 0.52
CA SER A 55 -9.21 -7.33 0.84
C SER A 55 -10.67 -7.56 1.25
N TRP A 56 -11.24 -6.64 2.02
CA TRP A 56 -12.64 -6.65 2.41
C TRP A 56 -13.59 -6.47 1.22
N ASP A 57 -13.28 -5.57 0.30
CA ASP A 57 -14.07 -5.39 -0.93
C ASP A 57 -14.06 -6.68 -1.78
N LYS A 58 -12.88 -7.30 -1.95
CA LYS A 58 -12.75 -8.58 -2.64
C LYS A 58 -13.53 -9.70 -1.95
N TYR A 59 -13.50 -9.75 -0.61
CA TYR A 59 -14.30 -10.69 0.17
C TYR A 59 -15.81 -10.48 -0.05
N LYS A 60 -16.29 -9.24 0.01
CA LYS A 60 -17.69 -8.90 -0.30
C LYS A 60 -18.10 -9.34 -1.70
N GLN A 61 -17.24 -9.15 -2.69
CA GLN A 61 -17.50 -9.60 -4.06
C GLN A 61 -17.62 -11.13 -4.15
N LEU A 62 -16.76 -11.87 -3.45
CA LEU A 62 -16.83 -13.33 -3.39
C LEU A 62 -18.09 -13.84 -2.68
N VAL A 63 -18.48 -13.20 -1.57
CA VAL A 63 -19.70 -13.56 -0.83
C VAL A 63 -20.96 -13.22 -1.62
N ARG A 64 -20.97 -12.10 -2.36
CA ARG A 64 -22.12 -11.66 -3.17
C ARG A 64 -22.32 -12.51 -4.44
N GLN A 65 -21.32 -13.27 -4.87
CA GLN A 65 -21.43 -14.19 -6.01
C GLN A 65 -21.80 -15.64 -5.63
N ARG A 66 -22.02 -15.93 -4.33
CA ARG A 66 -22.70 -17.14 -3.84
C ARG A 66 -24.16 -16.85 -3.57
#